data_AF-X1N025-F1
#
_entry.id   AF-X1N025-F1
#
_cell.length_a   1.000
_cell.length_b   1.000
_cell.length_c   1.000
_cell.angle_alpha   90.00
_cell.angle_beta   90.00
_cell.angle_gamma   90.00
#
_symmetry.space_group_name_H-M   'P 1'
#
loop_
_entity.id
_entity.type
_entity.pdbx_description
1 polymer ?
#
loop_
_entity_poly.entity_id
_entity_poly.type
_entity_poly.pdbx_seq_one_letter_code
_entity_poly.pdbx_strand_id
1 'polypeptide(L)'
;MIKRNTGINKKKEPLYIFLHVMKTGGTTIREHIVENFRKEEYLFLYLNKYPFLREKKDIKHYISSLTKKRRDKLKIIFGHRSYYGLHELFPDREVRYIAFLRNPIDRIISHYNFQRENLNKKVNLKRSREVILINGKILPFGRRWFKQNEVFSENYMTKFFFFYPTHRSKGKIIDDSILKKVKKTLNKL
;
A
#
# COMPACT_ATOMS: atom_id res chain seq x y z
N MET A 1 38.74 7.32 -40.69
CA MET A 1 37.34 7.19 -40.27
C MET A 1 37.25 6.15 -39.15
N ILE A 2 37.35 6.58 -37.90
CA ILE A 2 37.45 5.69 -36.74
C ILE A 2 36.05 5.20 -36.36
N LYS A 3 35.78 3.90 -36.54
CA LYS A 3 34.57 3.24 -36.04
C LYS A 3 34.59 3.29 -34.51
N ARG A 4 33.72 4.10 -33.91
CA ARG A 4 33.48 4.06 -32.46
C ARG A 4 32.71 2.80 -32.13
N ASN A 5 33.45 1.78 -31.69
CA ASN A 5 32.89 0.59 -31.06
C ASN A 5 32.53 0.96 -29.61
N THR A 6 31.35 1.53 -29.37
CA THR A 6 30.85 1.79 -28.01
C THR A 6 29.85 0.72 -27.61
N GLY A 7 30.36 -0.49 -27.38
CA GLY A 7 29.69 -1.51 -26.57
C GLY A 7 29.64 -1.08 -25.11
N ILE A 8 29.06 0.09 -24.81
CA ILE A 8 28.71 0.44 -23.44
C ILE A 8 27.42 -0.34 -23.17
N ASN A 9 27.56 -1.44 -22.43
CA ASN A 9 26.43 -2.18 -21.90
C ASN A 9 25.66 -1.24 -20.96
N LYS A 10 24.72 -0.47 -21.51
CA LYS A 10 23.96 0.55 -20.79
C LYS A 10 23.16 -0.19 -19.72
N LYS A 11 23.64 -0.14 -18.47
CA LYS A 11 23.00 -0.82 -17.34
C LYS A 11 21.52 -0.44 -17.36
N LYS A 12 20.62 -1.43 -17.52
CA LYS A 12 19.17 -1.17 -17.58
C LYS A 12 18.77 -0.36 -16.35
N GLU A 13 17.96 0.67 -16.53
CA GLU A 13 17.44 1.46 -15.42
C GLU A 13 16.74 0.54 -14.40
N PRO A 14 16.92 0.79 -13.09
CA PRO A 14 16.32 -0.05 -12.06
C PRO A 14 14.78 0.01 -12.13
N LEU A 15 14.14 -1.11 -11.78
CA LEU A 15 12.69 -1.16 -11.58
C LEU A 15 12.39 -0.85 -10.11
N TYR A 16 11.58 0.18 -9.87
CA TYR A 16 11.10 0.50 -8.53
C TYR A 16 9.79 -0.25 -8.23
N ILE A 17 9.70 -0.86 -7.05
CA ILE A 17 8.47 -1.45 -6.54
C ILE A 17 8.07 -0.72 -5.28
N PHE A 18 7.06 0.12 -5.40
CA PHE A 18 6.51 0.88 -4.29
C PHE A 18 5.47 0.06 -3.55
N LEU A 19 5.79 -0.31 -2.32
CA LEU A 19 4.91 -0.99 -1.39
C LEU A 19 3.99 0.04 -0.74
N HIS A 20 2.91 0.40 -1.43
CA HIS A 20 2.07 1.50 -1.00
C HIS A 20 1.27 1.15 0.26
N VAL A 21 1.75 1.57 1.43
CA VAL A 21 1.02 1.50 2.70
C VAL A 21 -0.11 2.54 2.71
N MET A 22 -1.30 2.16 3.15
CA MET A 22 -2.43 3.10 3.21
C MET A 22 -2.16 4.22 4.22
N LYS A 23 -2.58 5.44 3.86
CA LYS A 23 -2.55 6.66 4.70
C LYS A 23 -1.14 7.17 5.05
N THR A 24 -0.18 6.94 4.16
CA THR A 24 1.22 7.41 4.27
C THR A 24 1.63 8.36 3.14
N GLY A 25 0.67 9.06 2.52
CA GLY A 25 0.96 10.02 1.43
C GLY A 25 1.05 9.40 0.03
N GLY A 26 0.73 8.11 -0.14
CA GLY A 26 0.84 7.47 -1.45
C GLY A 26 -0.08 8.01 -2.55
N THR A 27 -1.15 8.75 -2.23
CA THR A 27 -1.96 9.43 -3.25
C THR A 27 -1.13 10.49 -3.98
N THR A 28 -0.40 11.32 -3.25
CA THR A 28 0.52 12.33 -3.81
C THR A 28 1.61 11.70 -4.67
N ILE A 29 2.20 10.59 -4.20
CA ILE A 29 3.20 9.86 -5.00
C ILE A 29 2.59 9.31 -6.29
N ARG A 30 1.36 8.77 -6.23
CA ARG A 30 0.66 8.28 -7.43
C ARG A 30 0.42 9.40 -8.43
N GLU A 31 0.06 10.60 -7.98
CA GLU A 31 -0.16 11.78 -8.83
C GLU A 31 1.14 12.17 -9.54
N HIS A 32 2.23 12.32 -8.80
CA HIS A 32 3.54 12.60 -9.41
C HIS A 32 3.98 11.51 -10.40
N ILE A 33 3.69 10.23 -10.15
CA ILE A 33 3.97 9.17 -11.12
C ILE A 33 3.16 9.39 -12.41
N VAL A 34 1.86 9.68 -12.31
CA VAL A 34 1.01 9.89 -13.50
C VAL A 34 1.45 11.12 -14.30
N GLU A 35 1.85 12.19 -13.62
CA GLU A 35 2.26 13.45 -14.25
C GLU A 35 3.64 13.37 -14.93
N ASN A 36 4.56 12.58 -14.39
CA ASN A 36 5.97 12.60 -14.81
C ASN A 36 6.40 11.36 -15.62
N PHE A 37 5.55 10.34 -15.71
CA PHE A 37 5.87 9.09 -16.42
C PHE A 37 4.86 8.82 -17.52
N ARG A 38 5.32 8.25 -18.62
CA ARG A 38 4.45 7.73 -19.68
C ARG A 38 3.64 6.55 -19.14
N LYS A 39 2.47 6.30 -19.73
CA LYS A 39 1.56 5.22 -19.33
C LYS A 39 2.23 3.84 -19.35
N GLU A 40 3.23 3.63 -20.22
CA GLU A 40 4.02 2.40 -20.33
C GLU A 40 5.18 2.33 -19.33
N GLU A 41 5.43 3.35 -18.54
CA GLU A 41 6.54 3.37 -17.58
C GLU A 41 6.06 3.04 -16.16
N TYR A 42 4.75 2.97 -15.90
CA TYR A 42 4.22 2.56 -14.61
C TYR A 42 3.17 1.45 -14.71
N LEU A 43 3.01 0.71 -13.61
CA LEU A 43 1.95 -0.27 -13.42
C LEU A 43 1.29 -0.08 -12.06
N PHE A 44 -0.02 0.16 -12.05
CA PHE A 44 -0.80 0.36 -10.83
C PHE A 44 -1.57 -0.89 -10.44
N LEU A 45 -1.23 -1.50 -9.31
CA LEU A 45 -1.86 -2.72 -8.80
C LEU A 45 -2.88 -2.37 -7.70
N TYR A 46 -4.09 -2.03 -8.12
CA TYR A 46 -5.23 -1.74 -7.24
C TYR A 46 -6.46 -2.55 -7.62
N LEU A 47 -7.25 -2.97 -6.64
CA LEU A 47 -8.48 -3.74 -6.87
C LEU A 47 -9.58 -2.94 -7.57
N ASN A 48 -9.70 -1.64 -7.30
CA ASN A 48 -10.69 -0.80 -8.00
C ASN A 48 -10.39 -0.65 -9.50
N LYS A 49 -9.12 -0.82 -9.89
CA LYS A 49 -8.69 -0.80 -11.29
C LYS A 49 -8.68 -2.20 -11.91
N TYR A 50 -8.30 -3.20 -11.13
CA TYR A 50 -8.20 -4.59 -11.55
C TYR A 50 -8.84 -5.50 -10.47
N PRO A 51 -10.18 -5.70 -10.52
CA PRO A 51 -10.91 -6.44 -9.49
C PRO A 51 -10.51 -7.92 -9.35
N PHE A 52 -9.83 -8.46 -10.38
CA PHE A 52 -9.30 -9.82 -10.41
C PHE A 52 -7.98 -9.99 -9.62
N LEU A 53 -7.31 -8.93 -9.17
CA LEU A 53 -6.02 -9.01 -8.45
C LEU A 53 -6.18 -9.37 -6.96
N ARG A 54 -6.92 -10.43 -6.64
CA ARG A 54 -7.34 -10.78 -5.27
C ARG A 54 -6.27 -11.50 -4.44
N GLU A 55 -5.37 -12.20 -5.10
CA GLU A 55 -4.31 -12.98 -4.49
C GLU A 55 -2.95 -12.74 -5.16
N LYS A 56 -1.87 -13.25 -4.54
CA LYS A 56 -0.51 -13.14 -5.10
C LYS A 56 -0.42 -13.83 -6.47
N LYS A 57 -1.10 -14.97 -6.66
CA LYS A 57 -1.14 -15.70 -7.94
C LYS A 57 -1.74 -14.88 -9.08
N ASP A 58 -2.80 -14.12 -8.82
CA ASP A 58 -3.46 -13.28 -9.83
C ASP A 58 -2.53 -12.15 -10.28
N ILE A 59 -1.81 -11.56 -9.32
CA ILE A 59 -0.81 -10.52 -9.58
C ILE A 59 0.37 -11.08 -10.39
N LYS A 60 0.87 -12.26 -10.02
CA LYS A 60 1.93 -12.96 -10.79
C LYS A 60 1.45 -13.25 -12.21
N HIS A 61 0.25 -13.82 -12.38
CA HIS A 61 -0.33 -14.13 -13.68
C HIS A 61 -0.49 -12.87 -14.55
N TYR A 62 -1.01 -11.78 -13.98
CA TYR A 62 -1.19 -10.52 -14.69
C TYR A 62 0.12 -9.89 -15.15
N ILE A 63 1.16 -9.87 -14.30
CA ILE A 63 2.47 -9.33 -14.69
C ILE A 63 3.12 -10.23 -15.74
N SER A 64 3.00 -11.55 -15.60
CA SER A 64 3.56 -12.52 -16.55
C SER A 64 2.88 -12.46 -17.92
N SER A 65 1.59 -12.09 -17.99
CA SER A 65 0.87 -11.93 -19.26
C SER A 65 1.22 -10.63 -20.01
N LEU A 66 1.94 -9.69 -19.38
CA LEU A 66 2.46 -8.51 -20.07
C LEU A 66 3.54 -8.91 -21.08
N THR A 67 3.49 -8.31 -22.27
CA THR A 67 4.54 -8.51 -23.29
C THR A 67 5.91 -8.10 -22.75
N LYS A 68 6.98 -8.74 -23.24
CA LYS A 68 8.37 -8.40 -22.88
C LYS A 68 8.64 -6.89 -23.05
N LYS A 69 8.21 -6.32 -24.19
CA LYS A 69 8.31 -4.88 -24.47
C LYS A 69 7.61 -4.00 -23.42
N ARG A 70 6.44 -4.43 -22.91
CA ARG A 70 5.73 -3.70 -21.85
C ARG A 70 6.46 -3.79 -20.52
N ARG A 71 6.99 -4.97 -20.16
CA ARG A 71 7.75 -5.21 -18.92
C ARG A 71 9.08 -4.46 -18.89
N ASP A 72 9.80 -4.44 -20.02
CA ASP A 72 11.08 -3.73 -20.16
C ASP A 72 10.93 -2.21 -20.02
N LYS A 73 9.78 -1.65 -20.41
CA LYS A 73 9.49 -0.21 -20.25
C LYS A 73 9.14 0.21 -18.82
N LEU A 74 8.76 -0.72 -17.94
CA LEU A 74 8.35 -0.38 -16.58
C LEU A 74 9.52 0.27 -15.81
N LYS A 75 9.25 1.41 -15.21
CA LYS A 75 10.12 2.09 -14.24
C LYS A 75 9.59 1.94 -12.83
N ILE A 76 8.27 1.85 -12.65
CA ILE A 76 7.65 1.71 -11.32
C ILE A 76 6.41 0.79 -11.30
N ILE A 77 6.33 -0.06 -10.29
CA ILE A 77 5.12 -0.82 -9.90
C ILE A 77 4.62 -0.26 -8.56
N PHE A 78 3.36 0.14 -8.49
CA PHE A 78 2.80 0.87 -7.35
C PHE A 78 1.38 0.40 -7.03
N GLY A 79 1.00 0.32 -5.75
CA GLY A 79 -0.39 0.08 -5.35
C GLY A 79 -0.51 -0.79 -4.10
N HIS A 80 -1.73 -0.90 -3.57
CA HIS A 80 -2.00 -1.67 -2.34
C HIS A 80 -1.75 -3.17 -2.52
N ARG A 81 -1.71 -3.64 -3.77
CA ARG A 81 -1.46 -5.04 -4.13
C ARG A 81 0.01 -5.33 -4.42
N SER A 82 0.88 -4.32 -4.42
CA SER A 82 2.33 -4.54 -4.47
C SER A 82 2.82 -5.23 -3.19
N TYR A 83 3.74 -6.19 -3.31
CA TYR A 83 4.29 -6.94 -2.18
C TYR A 83 5.76 -7.34 -2.39
N TYR A 84 6.45 -7.66 -1.30
CA TYR A 84 7.81 -8.19 -1.34
C TYR A 84 7.84 -9.60 -1.97
N GLY A 85 8.64 -9.80 -3.00
CA GLY A 85 8.68 -11.02 -3.83
C GLY A 85 8.34 -10.76 -5.30
N LEU A 86 7.76 -9.60 -5.64
CA LEU A 86 7.53 -9.24 -7.04
C LEU A 86 8.81 -9.13 -7.90
N HIS A 87 9.98 -8.94 -7.28
CA HIS A 87 11.27 -8.93 -7.99
C HIS A 87 11.58 -10.26 -8.69
N GLU A 88 11.05 -11.39 -8.20
CA GLU A 88 11.20 -12.72 -8.82
C GLU A 88 10.68 -12.74 -10.27
N LEU A 89 9.75 -11.85 -10.62
CA LEU A 89 9.19 -11.76 -11.98
C LEU A 89 10.08 -10.95 -12.95
N PHE A 90 11.17 -10.38 -12.46
CA PHE A 90 12.09 -9.53 -13.22
C PHE A 90 13.55 -9.92 -12.95
N PRO A 91 13.96 -11.18 -13.22
CA PRO A 91 15.28 -11.69 -12.87
C PRO A 91 16.43 -10.91 -13.54
N ASP A 92 16.19 -10.34 -14.72
CA ASP A 92 17.21 -9.61 -15.50
C ASP A 92 17.29 -8.12 -15.16
N ARG A 93 16.72 -7.68 -14.04
CA ARG A 93 16.67 -6.26 -13.66
C ARG A 93 17.10 -6.03 -12.23
N GLU A 94 17.81 -4.93 -12.03
CA GLU A 94 17.99 -4.37 -10.69
C GLU A 94 16.62 -3.89 -10.19
N VAL A 95 16.13 -4.47 -9.09
CA VAL A 95 14.84 -4.11 -8.48
C VAL A 95 15.07 -3.41 -7.14
N ARG A 96 14.40 -2.29 -6.92
CA ARG A 96 14.48 -1.50 -5.68
C ARG A 96 13.11 -1.35 -5.04
N TYR A 97 12.98 -1.74 -3.79
CA TYR A 97 11.75 -1.56 -3.03
C TYR A 97 11.71 -0.20 -2.34
N ILE A 98 10.56 0.47 -2.41
CA ILE A 98 10.32 1.74 -1.71
C ILE A 98 9.03 1.61 -0.91
N ALA A 99 9.03 2.13 0.32
CA ALA A 99 7.82 2.28 1.11
C ALA A 99 7.89 3.56 1.93
N PHE A 100 6.77 4.27 2.04
CA PHE A 100 6.64 5.40 2.95
C PHE A 100 5.83 4.97 4.16
N LEU A 101 6.37 5.28 5.33
CA LEU A 101 5.75 5.00 6.62
C LEU A 101 5.34 6.32 7.28
N ARG A 102 4.41 6.21 8.24
CA ARG A 102 3.91 7.33 9.03
C ARG A 102 3.87 6.88 10.49
N ASN A 103 3.92 7.83 11.42
CA ASN A 103 3.62 7.56 12.82
C ASN A 103 2.36 6.66 12.92
N PRO A 104 2.44 5.51 13.63
CA PRO A 104 1.34 4.55 13.66
C PRO A 104 0.01 5.14 14.13
N ILE A 105 0.05 6.06 15.10
CA ILE A 105 -1.14 6.69 15.67
C ILE A 105 -1.78 7.63 14.64
N ASP A 106 -1.00 8.53 14.04
CA ASP A 106 -1.49 9.46 13.03
C ASP A 106 -2.05 8.74 11.79
N ARG A 107 -1.42 7.62 11.40
CA ARG A 107 -1.88 6.79 10.29
C ARG A 107 -3.26 6.22 10.55
N ILE A 108 -3.50 5.75 11.77
CA ILE A 108 -4.77 5.14 12.16
C ILE A 108 -5.87 6.20 12.28
N ILE A 109 -5.57 7.36 12.87
CA ILE A 109 -6.50 8.51 12.92
C ILE A 109 -6.88 8.93 11.49
N SER A 110 -5.89 9.06 10.60
CA SER A 110 -6.12 9.39 9.19
C SER A 110 -6.98 8.33 8.47
N HIS A 111 -6.82 7.05 8.81
CA HIS A 111 -7.66 5.99 8.25
C HIS A 111 -9.11 6.09 8.72
N TYR A 112 -9.32 6.28 10.03
CA TYR A 112 -10.65 6.46 10.61
C TYR A 112 -11.39 7.64 9.96
N ASN A 113 -10.74 8.81 9.91
CA ASN A 113 -11.32 10.02 9.30
C ASN A 113 -11.67 9.81 7.83
N PHE A 114 -10.79 9.15 7.06
CA PHE A 114 -11.06 8.84 5.66
C PHE A 114 -12.29 7.95 5.46
N GLN A 115 -12.48 6.94 6.31
CA GLN A 115 -13.65 6.07 6.21
C GLN A 115 -14.94 6.77 6.63
N ARG A 116 -14.86 7.65 7.65
CA ARG A 116 -15.98 8.53 8.05
C ARG A 116 -16.37 9.49 6.94
N GLU A 117 -15.40 10.11 6.30
CA GLU A 117 -15.65 11.01 5.17
C GLU A 117 -16.27 10.27 3.98
N ASN A 118 -15.74 9.08 3.63
CA ASN A 118 -16.30 8.25 2.56
C ASN A 118 -17.75 7.84 2.85
N LEU A 119 -18.07 7.48 4.10
CA LEU A 119 -19.45 7.19 4.51
C LEU A 119 -20.36 8.41 4.30
N ASN A 120 -19.93 9.59 4.77
CA ASN A 120 -20.68 10.83 4.62
C ASN A 120 -20.92 11.19 3.15
N LYS A 121 -19.88 11.06 2.32
CA LYS A 121 -19.94 11.33 0.87
C LYS A 121 -20.66 10.24 0.08
N LYS A 122 -21.13 9.17 0.72
CA LYS A 122 -21.70 7.98 0.06
C LYS A 122 -20.76 7.34 -0.97
N VAL A 123 -19.46 7.47 -0.78
CA VAL A 123 -18.41 6.87 -1.63
C VAL A 123 -17.90 5.59 -0.96
N ASN A 124 -17.72 4.51 -1.73
CA ASN A 124 -17.28 3.20 -1.22
C ASN A 124 -18.09 2.71 -0.01
N LEU A 125 -19.42 2.96 -0.03
CA LEU A 125 -20.33 2.74 1.09
C LEU A 125 -20.15 1.38 1.76
N LYS A 126 -20.08 0.30 0.98
CA LYS A 126 -19.92 -1.07 1.51
C LYS A 126 -18.74 -1.16 2.48
N ARG A 127 -17.54 -0.72 2.03
CA ARG A 127 -16.32 -0.74 2.82
C ARG A 127 -16.41 0.20 4.03
N SER A 128 -16.93 1.41 3.85
CA SER A 128 -17.05 2.35 4.96
C SER A 128 -17.99 1.81 6.03
N ARG A 129 -19.11 1.19 5.65
CA ARG A 129 -20.04 0.54 6.59
C ARG A 129 -19.36 -0.61 7.34
N GLU A 130 -18.62 -1.48 6.65
CA GLU A 130 -17.87 -2.58 7.26
C GLU A 130 -16.80 -2.09 8.26
N VAL A 131 -16.17 -0.94 8.00
CA VAL A 131 -15.03 -0.45 8.81
C VAL A 131 -15.46 0.43 9.98
N ILE A 132 -16.48 1.28 9.81
CA ILE A 132 -16.84 2.29 10.82
C ILE A 132 -18.24 2.16 11.40
N LEU A 133 -19.10 1.28 10.87
CA LEU A 133 -20.41 0.99 11.46
C LEU A 133 -20.42 -0.35 12.20
N ILE A 134 -21.09 -0.37 13.35
CA ILE A 134 -21.56 -1.59 14.01
C ILE A 134 -23.05 -1.42 14.26
N ASN A 135 -23.85 -2.40 13.84
CA ASN A 135 -25.31 -2.38 14.03
C ASN A 135 -25.94 -1.06 13.56
N GLY A 136 -25.44 -0.53 12.44
CA GLY A 136 -25.90 0.73 11.85
C GLY A 136 -25.41 2.01 12.54
N LYS A 137 -24.66 1.93 13.64
CA LYS A 137 -24.15 3.10 14.38
C LYS A 137 -22.67 3.33 14.09
N ILE A 138 -22.29 4.61 13.89
CA ILE A 138 -20.89 5.00 13.76
C ILE A 138 -20.19 4.75 15.09
N LEU A 139 -19.14 3.93 15.07
CA LEU A 139 -18.27 3.76 16.21
C LEU A 139 -17.42 5.02 16.42
N PRO A 140 -17.39 5.60 17.63
CA PRO A 140 -16.38 6.60 17.95
C PRO A 140 -14.97 5.99 17.90
N PHE A 141 -13.98 6.81 17.53
CA PHE A 141 -12.59 6.43 17.55
C PHE A 141 -12.18 5.95 18.96
N GLY A 142 -11.63 4.74 19.08
CA GLY A 142 -11.26 4.18 20.37
C GLY A 142 -11.17 2.66 20.41
N ARG A 143 -10.97 2.11 21.61
CA ARG A 143 -10.65 0.69 21.87
C ARG A 143 -11.60 -0.30 21.18
N ARG A 144 -12.87 0.06 21.03
CA ARG A 144 -13.90 -0.78 20.39
C ARG A 144 -13.73 -0.84 18.86
N TRP A 145 -13.31 0.24 18.22
CA TRP A 145 -12.98 0.27 16.79
C TRP A 145 -11.70 -0.52 16.48
N PHE A 146 -10.67 -0.40 17.33
CA PHE A 146 -9.41 -1.14 17.18
C PHE A 146 -9.56 -2.66 17.27
N LYS A 147 -10.45 -3.16 18.13
CA LYS A 147 -10.65 -4.60 18.35
C LYS A 147 -11.43 -5.30 17.22
N GLN A 148 -12.21 -4.57 16.43
CA GLN A 148 -13.11 -5.16 15.42
C GLN A 148 -12.62 -4.98 13.99
N ASN A 149 -11.67 -4.08 13.78
CA ASN A 149 -11.18 -3.78 12.44
C ASN A 149 -9.94 -4.59 12.07
N GLU A 150 -10.15 -5.85 11.70
CA GLU A 150 -9.20 -6.62 10.88
C GLU A 150 -9.11 -6.12 9.41
N VAL A 151 -9.80 -5.01 9.09
CA VAL A 151 -10.05 -4.50 7.73
C VAL A 151 -8.80 -3.91 7.03
N PHE A 152 -7.61 -4.15 7.58
CA PHE A 152 -6.33 -3.92 6.91
C PHE A 152 -6.01 -4.95 5.82
N SER A 153 -7.02 -5.69 5.33
CA SER A 153 -6.88 -6.96 4.61
C SER A 153 -6.34 -6.85 3.18
N GLU A 154 -6.39 -5.67 2.58
CA GLU A 154 -6.00 -5.49 1.16
C GLU A 154 -4.52 -5.21 0.96
N ASN A 155 -3.83 -4.76 2.00
CA ASN A 155 -2.45 -4.32 1.95
C ASN A 155 -1.54 -5.31 2.67
N TYR A 156 -0.67 -5.99 1.93
CA TYR A 156 0.24 -6.99 2.49
C TYR A 156 1.18 -6.41 3.56
N MET A 157 1.65 -5.17 3.39
CA MET A 157 2.51 -4.50 4.37
C MET A 157 1.74 -4.06 5.61
N THR A 158 0.50 -3.56 5.46
CA THR A 158 -0.33 -3.21 6.63
C THR A 158 -0.67 -4.47 7.44
N LYS A 159 -0.98 -5.59 6.77
CA LYS A 159 -1.12 -6.88 7.46
C LYS A 159 0.14 -7.26 8.21
N PHE A 160 1.30 -7.18 7.55
CA PHE A 160 2.58 -7.47 8.20
C PHE A 160 2.77 -6.61 9.45
N PHE A 161 2.68 -5.28 9.36
CA PHE A 161 2.88 -4.41 10.53
C PHE A 161 1.85 -4.64 11.66
N PHE A 162 0.63 -5.03 11.33
CA PHE A 162 -0.45 -5.18 12.34
C PHE A 162 -0.47 -6.58 12.98
N PHE A 163 -0.20 -7.64 12.21
CA PHE A 163 -0.27 -9.03 12.66
C PHE A 163 1.10 -9.66 12.96
N TYR A 164 2.21 -9.08 12.50
CA TYR A 164 3.55 -9.59 12.86
C TYR A 164 3.85 -9.50 14.37
N PRO A 165 3.41 -8.47 15.12
CA PRO A 165 3.52 -8.50 16.58
C PRO A 165 2.78 -9.70 17.18
N THR A 166 1.58 -10.04 16.69
CA THR A 166 0.74 -11.08 17.33
C THR A 166 1.24 -12.51 17.12
N HIS A 167 2.13 -12.75 16.15
CA HIS A 167 2.75 -14.08 15.93
C HIS A 167 4.10 -14.27 16.62
N ARG A 168 4.73 -13.22 17.17
CA ARG A 168 6.00 -13.34 17.92
C ARG A 168 5.99 -12.73 19.32
N SER A 169 5.01 -11.92 19.70
CA SER A 169 4.89 -11.44 21.07
C SER A 169 3.88 -12.28 21.87
N LYS A 170 4.35 -13.40 22.42
CA LYS A 170 3.99 -13.69 23.81
C LYS A 170 4.51 -12.48 24.62
N GLY A 171 3.64 -11.54 24.95
CA GLY A 171 3.96 -10.40 25.83
C GLY A 171 4.28 -9.08 25.11
N LYS A 172 3.23 -8.36 24.70
CA LYS A 172 2.95 -6.99 25.18
C LYS A 172 1.57 -6.61 24.65
N ILE A 173 0.58 -6.85 25.49
CA ILE A 173 -0.76 -6.28 25.37
C ILE A 173 -0.58 -4.76 25.21
N ILE A 174 -1.35 -4.13 24.33
CA ILE A 174 -1.45 -2.66 24.30
C ILE A 174 -1.93 -2.24 25.70
N ASP A 175 -0.99 -1.82 26.55
CA ASP A 175 -1.29 -1.44 27.93
C ASP A 175 -1.86 -0.01 27.99
N ASP A 176 -2.46 0.31 29.12
CA ASP A 176 -3.17 1.57 29.32
C ASP A 176 -2.27 2.81 29.21
N SER A 177 -0.95 2.69 29.35
CA SER A 177 0.01 3.78 29.17
C SER A 177 0.12 4.23 27.71
N ILE A 178 0.05 3.30 26.76
CA ILE A 178 0.07 3.58 25.33
C ILE A 178 -1.24 4.28 24.95
N LEU A 179 -2.38 3.81 25.48
CA LEU A 179 -3.68 4.44 25.28
C LEU A 179 -3.74 5.86 25.88
N LYS A 180 -3.10 6.08 27.03
CA LYS A 180 -3.01 7.39 27.67
C LYS A 180 -2.17 8.36 26.84
N LYS A 181 -1.07 7.90 26.24
CA LYS A 181 -0.28 8.68 25.27
C LYS A 181 -1.10 9.06 24.04
N VAL A 182 -1.87 8.13 23.46
CA VAL A 182 -2.75 8.40 22.31
C VAL A 182 -3.81 9.45 22.66
N LYS A 183 -4.48 9.32 23.80
CA LYS A 183 -5.45 10.33 24.27
C LYS A 183 -4.82 11.70 24.48
N LYS A 184 -3.62 11.77 25.08
CA LYS A 184 -2.90 13.02 25.31
C LYS A 184 -2.51 13.71 24.00
N THR A 185 -2.15 12.96 22.97
CA THR A 185 -1.84 13.51 21.64
C THR A 185 -3.11 14.01 20.93
N LEU A 186 -4.23 13.29 21.05
CA LEU A 186 -5.50 13.68 20.45
C LEU A 186 -6.10 14.95 21.05
N ASN A 187 -5.90 15.20 22.35
CA ASN A 187 -6.40 16.40 23.04
C ASN A 187 -5.53 17.64 22.81
N LYS A 188 -4.44 17.53 22.05
CA LYS A 188 -3.54 18.63 21.69
C LYS A 188 -3.75 19.14 20.26
N LEU A 189 -4.67 18.53 19.52
CA LEU A 189 -5.14 18.94 18.20
C LEU A 189 -6.53 19.56 18.33
#